data_AF-A0A6A7MFE7-F1
#
_entry.id   AF-A0A6A7MFE7-F1
#
_cell.length_a   1.000
_cell.length_b   1.000
_cell.length_c   1.000
_cell.angle_alpha   90.00
_cell.angle_beta   90.00
_cell.angle_gamma   90.00
#
_symmetry.space_group_name_H-M   'P 1'
#
loop_
_entity.id
_entity.type
_entity.pdbx_description
1 polymer ?
#
loop_
_entity_poly.entity_id
_entity_poly.type
_entity_poly.pdbx_seq_one_letter_code
_entity_poly.pdbx_strand_id
1 'polypeptide(L)'
;MQQNFPIRTGETAFLFLQHFIKTLKAGGRAGIVIKDTFLSTWFRRHEDIIQRTVNLLVFIFIVTSVVYVTQHVVNPQISTYIDALYFTITTLTTTGFGDITLRGPAGRLLAVVIMFVGVELFLRLLQAIFRPSKVRFECPDCGLMAHDAVHCKHCGRVVHIRDEGAV
;
A
#
# COMPACT_ATOMS: atom_id res chain seq x y z
N MET A 1 -34.25 -28.75 -18.34
CA MET A 1 -34.54 -28.30 -16.97
C MET A 1 -33.20 -27.97 -16.31
N GLN A 2 -32.78 -26.71 -16.40
CA GLN A 2 -31.48 -26.25 -15.93
C GLN A 2 -31.57 -26.00 -14.42
N GLN A 3 -30.95 -26.88 -13.62
CA GLN A 3 -30.95 -26.76 -12.16
C GLN A 3 -29.96 -25.66 -11.77
N ASN A 4 -30.51 -24.50 -11.41
CA ASN A 4 -29.82 -23.36 -10.84
C ASN A 4 -29.33 -23.72 -9.43
N PHE A 5 -28.06 -24.12 -9.29
CA PHE A 5 -27.42 -24.24 -7.98
C PHE A 5 -27.34 -22.86 -7.33
N PRO A 6 -27.87 -22.66 -6.11
CA PRO A 6 -27.73 -21.40 -5.41
C PRO A 6 -26.29 -21.30 -4.92
N ILE A 7 -25.44 -20.63 -5.68
CA ILE A 7 -24.08 -20.29 -5.25
C ILE A 7 -24.24 -19.28 -4.10
N ARG A 8 -24.18 -19.75 -2.84
CA ARG A 8 -24.06 -18.87 -1.67
C ARG A 8 -22.66 -18.23 -1.71
N THR A 9 -22.57 -17.10 -2.39
CA THR A 9 -21.40 -16.22 -2.55
C THR A 9 -20.77 -15.72 -1.24
N GLY A 10 -21.41 -15.95 -0.08
CA GLY A 10 -20.90 -15.55 1.22
C GLY A 10 -19.78 -16.45 1.79
N GLU A 11 -19.81 -17.76 1.51
CA GLU A 11 -18.87 -18.70 2.13
C GLU A 11 -17.48 -18.64 1.48
N THR A 12 -17.42 -18.48 0.16
CA THR A 12 -16.14 -18.32 -0.56
C THR A 12 -15.46 -17.02 -0.18
N ALA A 13 -16.20 -15.91 -0.09
CA ALA A 13 -15.66 -14.62 0.33
C ALA A 13 -15.11 -14.65 1.77
N PHE A 14 -15.79 -15.36 2.69
CA PHE A 14 -15.31 -15.54 4.06
C PHE A 14 -14.06 -16.41 4.13
N LEU A 15 -14.00 -17.49 3.32
CA LEU A 15 -12.81 -18.34 3.21
C LEU A 15 -11.62 -17.58 2.62
N PHE A 16 -11.82 -16.74 1.59
CA PHE A 16 -10.78 -15.87 1.03
C PHE A 16 -10.33 -14.78 2.01
N LEU A 17 -11.26 -14.15 2.71
CA LEU A 17 -10.97 -13.14 3.74
C LEU A 17 -10.18 -13.74 4.90
N GLN A 18 -10.54 -14.94 5.37
CA GLN A 18 -9.86 -15.63 6.45
C GLN A 18 -8.46 -16.13 6.03
N HIS A 19 -8.31 -16.62 4.79
CA HIS A 19 -6.98 -16.96 4.24
C HIS A 19 -6.10 -15.71 4.11
N PHE A 20 -6.67 -14.61 3.62
CA PHE A 20 -5.96 -13.37 3.36
C PHE A 20 -5.54 -12.60 4.63
N ILE A 21 -6.40 -12.58 5.66
CA ILE A 21 -6.05 -12.02 6.99
C ILE A 21 -4.93 -12.83 7.66
N LYS A 22 -4.87 -14.16 7.45
CA LYS A 22 -3.74 -15.00 7.89
C LYS A 22 -2.44 -14.67 7.15
N THR A 23 -2.52 -14.25 5.88
CA THR A 23 -1.37 -13.82 5.07
C THR A 23 -0.87 -12.41 5.47
N LEU A 24 -1.76 -11.54 5.93
CA LEU A 24 -1.46 -10.15 6.32
C LEU A 24 -1.03 -9.96 7.78
N LYS A 25 -1.27 -10.93 8.68
CA LYS A 25 -0.91 -10.79 10.10
C LYS A 25 0.61 -10.73 10.24
N ALA A 26 1.14 -9.67 10.86
CA ALA A 26 2.56 -9.52 11.17
C ALA A 26 3.09 -10.77 11.90
N GLY A 27 3.87 -11.59 11.20
CA GLY A 27 4.38 -12.88 11.68
C GLY A 27 3.86 -14.15 10.98
N GLY A 28 2.92 -14.05 10.02
CA GLY A 28 2.46 -15.18 9.21
C GLY A 28 3.47 -15.59 8.13
N ARG A 29 3.49 -16.89 7.78
CA ARG A 29 4.47 -17.57 6.89
C ARG A 29 4.73 -16.92 5.52
N ALA A 30 3.92 -15.96 5.06
CA ALA A 30 4.23 -15.15 3.87
C ALA A 30 5.39 -14.16 4.10
N GLY A 31 5.62 -13.73 5.35
CA GLY A 31 6.84 -13.00 5.74
C GLY A 31 8.11 -13.86 5.75
N ILE A 32 7.98 -15.19 5.56
CA ILE A 32 9.11 -16.12 5.48
C ILE A 32 9.49 -16.37 4.00
N VAL A 33 8.57 -16.29 3.04
CA VAL A 33 8.87 -16.65 1.63
C VAL A 33 9.65 -15.58 0.87
N ILE A 34 9.75 -14.34 1.37
CA ILE A 34 10.65 -13.31 0.81
C ILE A 34 11.97 -13.24 1.59
N LYS A 35 12.25 -14.17 2.51
CA LYS A 35 13.55 -14.19 3.21
C LYS A 35 14.65 -14.86 2.42
N ASP A 36 14.34 -15.73 1.45
CA ASP A 36 15.39 -16.52 0.82
C ASP A 36 15.87 -15.93 -0.51
N THR A 37 16.98 -15.22 -0.38
CA THR A 37 18.17 -15.50 -1.19
C THR A 37 18.12 -15.05 -2.65
N PHE A 38 18.09 -13.74 -2.93
CA PHE A 38 18.77 -13.30 -4.17
C PHE A 38 19.27 -11.85 -4.27
N LEU A 39 18.68 -10.84 -3.63
CA LEU A 39 19.04 -9.43 -3.92
C LEU A 39 19.81 -8.75 -2.79
N SER A 40 21.05 -9.25 -2.65
CA SER A 40 22.16 -8.78 -1.83
C SER A 40 22.35 -7.25 -1.85
N THR A 41 22.38 -6.62 -0.67
CA THR A 41 22.84 -5.24 -0.36
C THR A 41 22.07 -4.03 -0.94
N TRP A 42 21.66 -4.01 -2.20
CA TRP A 42 20.94 -2.85 -2.79
C TRP A 42 19.50 -2.74 -2.27
N PHE A 43 18.81 -3.88 -2.15
CA PHE A 43 17.40 -3.93 -1.72
C PHE A 43 17.21 -3.47 -0.27
N ARG A 44 18.20 -3.69 0.60
CA ARG A 44 18.14 -3.33 2.03
C ARG A 44 18.07 -1.82 2.28
N ARG A 45 18.52 -1.01 1.31
CA ARG A 45 18.43 0.47 1.36
C ARG A 45 17.05 0.99 0.92
N HIS A 46 16.29 0.19 0.17
CA HIS A 46 14.95 0.53 -0.34
C HIS A 46 13.84 -0.40 0.16
N GLU A 47 14.15 -1.29 1.11
CA GLU A 47 13.26 -2.35 1.61
C GLU A 47 11.92 -1.77 2.12
N ASP A 48 11.99 -0.65 2.84
CA ASP A 48 10.81 0.06 3.34
C ASP A 48 9.89 0.56 2.23
N ILE A 49 10.46 1.08 1.14
CA ILE A 49 9.69 1.61 0.00
C ILE A 49 9.07 0.44 -0.76
N ILE A 50 9.85 -0.60 -1.03
CA ILE A 50 9.39 -1.74 -1.82
C ILE A 50 8.30 -2.51 -1.07
N GLN A 51 8.45 -2.71 0.24
CA GLN A 51 7.43 -3.37 1.06
C GLN A 51 6.12 -2.56 1.08
N ARG A 52 6.20 -1.23 1.21
CA ARG A 52 5.01 -0.35 1.16
C ARG A 52 4.33 -0.39 -0.21
N THR A 53 5.11 -0.38 -1.30
CA THR A 53 4.59 -0.49 -2.67
C THR A 53 3.90 -1.83 -2.90
N VAL A 54 4.50 -2.94 -2.49
CA VAL A 54 3.89 -4.27 -2.62
C VAL A 54 2.59 -4.35 -1.83
N ASN A 55 2.57 -3.86 -0.59
CA ASN A 55 1.37 -3.85 0.23
C ASN A 55 0.24 -3.02 -0.41
N LEU A 56 0.57 -1.88 -1.00
CA LEU A 56 -0.39 -1.05 -1.73
C LEU A 56 -0.96 -1.78 -2.96
N LEU A 57 -0.11 -2.42 -3.76
CA LEU A 57 -0.55 -3.17 -4.93
C LEU A 57 -1.49 -4.31 -4.55
N VAL A 58 -1.14 -5.10 -3.53
CA VAL A 58 -1.99 -6.19 -3.03
C VAL A 58 -3.35 -5.65 -2.56
N PHE A 59 -3.36 -4.53 -1.84
CA PHE A 59 -4.60 -3.89 -1.41
C PHE A 59 -5.48 -3.48 -2.60
N ILE A 60 -4.90 -2.84 -3.64
CA ILE A 60 -5.62 -2.42 -4.85
C ILE A 60 -6.30 -3.62 -5.53
N PHE A 61 -5.57 -4.72 -5.76
CA PHE A 61 -6.13 -5.91 -6.42
C PHE A 61 -7.29 -6.51 -5.65
N ILE A 62 -7.23 -6.48 -4.32
CA ILE A 62 -8.25 -7.07 -3.46
C ILE A 62 -9.48 -6.20 -3.38
N VAL A 63 -9.31 -4.90 -3.18
CA VAL A 63 -10.44 -3.96 -3.21
C VAL A 63 -11.12 -3.99 -4.58
N THR A 64 -10.35 -4.00 -5.66
CA THR A 64 -10.88 -4.13 -7.02
C THR A 64 -11.72 -5.39 -7.17
N SER A 65 -11.21 -6.53 -6.70
CA SER A 65 -11.93 -7.81 -6.75
C SER A 65 -13.23 -7.78 -5.93
N VAL A 66 -13.20 -7.20 -4.73
CA VAL A 66 -14.39 -7.03 -3.87
C VAL A 66 -15.41 -6.12 -4.53
N VAL A 67 -14.99 -4.98 -5.09
CA VAL A 67 -15.86 -4.03 -5.79
C VAL A 67 -16.49 -4.70 -7.01
N TYR A 68 -15.70 -5.40 -7.82
CA TYR A 68 -16.20 -6.12 -8.99
C TYR A 68 -17.25 -7.17 -8.60
N VAL A 69 -16.93 -8.08 -7.68
CA VAL A 69 -17.87 -9.14 -7.26
C VAL A 69 -19.15 -8.58 -6.66
N THR A 70 -19.07 -7.49 -5.88
CA THR A 70 -20.24 -6.91 -5.23
C THR A 70 -21.09 -6.04 -6.15
N GLN A 71 -20.50 -5.42 -7.17
CA GLN A 71 -21.21 -4.43 -8.01
C GLN A 71 -21.54 -4.91 -9.42
N HIS A 72 -20.83 -5.92 -9.95
CA HIS A 72 -20.97 -6.34 -11.35
C HIS A 72 -22.41 -6.70 -11.74
N VAL A 73 -23.18 -7.30 -10.84
CA VAL A 73 -24.56 -7.73 -11.10
C VAL A 73 -25.58 -6.61 -10.86
N VAL A 74 -25.29 -5.67 -9.96
CA VAL A 74 -26.25 -4.66 -9.49
C VAL A 74 -26.04 -3.28 -10.11
N ASN A 75 -24.86 -3.01 -10.67
CA ASN A 75 -24.46 -1.71 -11.14
C ASN A 75 -24.00 -1.76 -12.60
N PRO A 76 -24.75 -1.18 -13.55
CA PRO A 76 -24.36 -1.17 -14.95
C PRO A 76 -23.09 -0.33 -15.22
N GLN A 77 -22.68 0.53 -14.28
CA GLN A 77 -21.43 1.31 -14.39
C GLN A 77 -20.17 0.49 -14.13
N ILE A 78 -20.29 -0.73 -13.58
CA ILE A 78 -19.18 -1.64 -13.31
C ILE A 78 -19.45 -2.94 -14.06
N SER A 79 -19.18 -2.97 -15.36
CA SER A 79 -19.39 -4.16 -16.20
C SER A 79 -18.11 -4.97 -16.35
N THR A 80 -16.95 -4.30 -16.29
CA THR A 80 -15.65 -4.92 -16.50
C THR A 80 -14.79 -4.83 -15.25
N TYR A 81 -13.83 -5.74 -15.10
CA TYR A 81 -12.83 -5.66 -14.02
C TYR A 81 -12.03 -4.35 -14.07
N ILE A 82 -11.80 -3.80 -15.28
CA ILE A 82 -11.10 -2.53 -15.48
C ILE A 82 -11.89 -1.35 -14.88
N ASP A 83 -13.22 -1.36 -14.94
CA ASP A 83 -14.07 -0.31 -14.37
C ASP A 83 -13.98 -0.30 -12.84
N ALA A 84 -13.96 -1.49 -12.23
CA ALA A 84 -13.74 -1.65 -10.79
C ALA A 84 -12.32 -1.23 -10.37
N LEU A 85 -11.32 -1.51 -11.21
CA LEU A 85 -9.94 -1.10 -10.97
C LEU A 85 -9.81 0.41 -11.04
N TYR A 86 -10.43 1.02 -12.05
CA TYR A 86 -10.50 2.47 -12.22
C TYR A 86 -11.15 3.15 -11.01
N PHE A 87 -12.30 2.65 -10.55
CA PHE A 87 -12.93 3.14 -9.32
C PHE A 87 -11.99 3.03 -8.11
N THR A 88 -11.31 1.90 -7.97
CA THR A 88 -10.40 1.64 -6.84
C THR A 88 -9.21 2.59 -6.86
N ILE A 89 -8.57 2.78 -8.01
CA ILE A 89 -7.42 3.68 -8.17
C ILE A 89 -7.85 5.12 -7.88
N THR A 90 -8.91 5.60 -8.52
CA THR A 90 -9.38 6.99 -8.37
C THR A 90 -9.84 7.32 -6.96
N THR A 91 -10.42 6.34 -6.25
CA THR A 91 -10.78 6.48 -4.84
C THR A 91 -9.54 6.48 -3.94
N LEU A 92 -8.58 5.58 -4.21
CA LEU A 92 -7.35 5.47 -3.42
C LEU A 92 -6.42 6.67 -3.58
N THR A 93 -6.33 7.23 -4.79
CA THR A 93 -5.60 8.46 -5.07
C THR A 93 -6.36 9.71 -4.62
N THR A 94 -7.54 9.55 -4.02
CA THR A 94 -8.45 10.64 -3.61
C THR A 94 -8.87 11.58 -4.75
N THR A 95 -8.71 11.15 -6.00
CA THR A 95 -9.08 11.94 -7.18
C THR A 95 -10.59 12.01 -7.33
N GLY A 96 -11.28 10.87 -7.16
CA GLY A 96 -12.73 10.81 -7.02
C GLY A 96 -13.53 11.50 -8.13
N PHE A 97 -13.31 11.15 -9.40
CA PHE A 97 -14.00 11.78 -10.54
C PHE A 97 -15.54 11.67 -10.48
N GLY A 98 -16.08 10.63 -9.83
CA GLY A 98 -17.52 10.48 -9.60
C GLY A 98 -18.31 9.99 -10.81
N ASP A 99 -17.64 9.66 -11.91
CA ASP A 99 -18.17 9.05 -13.12
C ASP A 99 -18.62 7.59 -12.88
N ILE A 100 -17.87 6.85 -12.08
CA ILE A 100 -18.21 5.51 -11.60
C ILE A 100 -18.37 5.56 -10.08
N THR A 101 -19.50 5.08 -9.57
CA THR A 101 -19.79 5.04 -8.13
C THR A 101 -20.45 3.73 -7.73
N LEU A 102 -20.22 3.30 -6.49
CA LEU A 102 -20.91 2.15 -5.90
C LEU A 102 -22.38 2.48 -5.64
N ARG A 103 -23.29 1.65 -6.14
CA ARG A 103 -24.73 1.79 -5.93
C ARG A 103 -25.20 1.05 -4.68
N GLY A 104 -26.26 1.59 -4.08
CA GLY A 104 -26.92 1.04 -2.90
C GLY A 104 -26.28 1.42 -1.55
N PRO A 105 -27.00 1.23 -0.43
CA PRO A 105 -26.49 1.57 0.91
C PRO A 105 -25.21 0.83 1.27
N ALA A 106 -25.15 -0.48 0.99
CA ALA A 106 -23.97 -1.31 1.23
C ALA A 106 -22.76 -0.87 0.39
N GLY A 107 -22.99 -0.51 -0.87
CA GLY A 107 -21.94 0.00 -1.77
C GLY A 107 -21.36 1.33 -1.29
N ARG A 108 -22.20 2.25 -0.82
CA ARG A 108 -21.75 3.52 -0.25
C ARG A 108 -20.94 3.32 1.03
N LEU A 109 -21.37 2.42 1.92
CA LEU A 109 -20.61 2.11 3.13
C LEU A 109 -19.25 1.47 2.78
N LEU A 110 -19.23 0.59 1.79
CA LEU A 110 -17.98 0.03 1.26
C LEU A 110 -17.06 1.13 0.71
N ALA A 111 -17.59 2.09 -0.06
CA ALA A 111 -16.82 3.22 -0.58
C ALA A 111 -16.16 4.02 0.55
N VAL A 112 -16.92 4.34 1.59
CA VAL A 112 -16.42 5.10 2.75
C VAL A 112 -15.26 4.35 3.43
N VAL A 113 -15.41 3.04 3.65
CA VAL A 113 -14.33 2.21 4.23
C VAL A 113 -13.09 2.21 3.34
N ILE A 114 -13.26 2.03 2.03
CA ILE A 114 -12.16 2.05 1.06
C ILE A 114 -11.43 3.41 1.08
N MET A 115 -12.16 4.52 1.18
CA MET A 115 -11.58 5.86 1.25
C MET A 115 -10.68 6.02 2.48
N PHE A 116 -11.13 5.64 3.67
CA PHE A 116 -10.31 5.75 4.89
C PHE A 116 -9.03 4.90 4.80
N VAL A 117 -9.15 3.64 4.39
CA VAL A 117 -8.01 2.72 4.30
C VAL A 117 -7.06 3.12 3.17
N GLY A 118 -7.60 3.56 2.02
CA GLY A 118 -6.83 3.98 0.86
C GLY A 118 -5.98 5.22 1.15
N VAL A 119 -6.56 6.24 1.80
CA VAL A 119 -5.84 7.46 2.20
C VAL A 119 -4.67 7.12 3.12
N GLU A 120 -4.89 6.26 4.14
CA GLU A 120 -3.82 5.88 5.07
C GLU A 120 -2.64 5.21 4.33
N LEU A 121 -2.92 4.27 3.44
CA LEU A 121 -1.91 3.57 2.64
C LEU A 121 -1.15 4.52 1.71
N PHE A 122 -1.86 5.42 1.04
CA PHE A 122 -1.27 6.39 0.13
C PHE A 122 -0.36 7.37 0.87
N LEU A 123 -0.79 7.91 2.01
CA LEU A 123 0.03 8.78 2.85
C LEU A 123 1.27 8.07 3.39
N ARG A 124 1.17 6.80 3.78
CA ARG A 124 2.33 5.98 4.21
C ARG A 124 3.35 5.80 3.08
N LEU A 125 2.90 5.64 1.84
CA LEU A 125 3.79 5.57 0.67
C LEU A 125 4.46 6.91 0.40
N LEU A 126 3.69 8.00 0.38
CA LEU A 126 4.24 9.35 0.20
C LEU A 126 5.30 9.66 1.27
N GLN A 127 5.01 9.37 2.53
CA GLN A 127 5.99 9.54 3.61
C GLN A 127 7.25 8.68 3.42
N ALA A 128 7.16 7.52 2.78
CA ALA A 128 8.32 6.69 2.47
C ALA A 128 9.21 7.35 1.42
N ILE A 129 8.59 7.93 0.40
CA ILE A 129 9.26 8.58 -0.73
C ILE A 129 9.91 9.90 -0.29
N PHE A 130 9.19 10.70 0.50
CA PHE A 130 9.65 12.01 0.97
C PHE A 130 10.51 11.97 2.24
N ARG A 131 10.76 10.79 2.84
CA ARG A 131 11.72 10.66 3.95
C ARG A 131 13.13 10.80 3.38
N PRO A 132 13.85 11.93 3.62
CA PRO A 132 15.21 12.07 3.11
C PRO A 132 16.09 10.96 3.67
N SER A 133 16.94 10.40 2.82
CA SER A 133 17.94 9.41 3.21
C SER A 133 18.88 10.04 4.24
N LYS A 134 18.71 9.67 5.51
CA LYS A 134 19.62 10.11 6.57
C LYS A 134 21.02 9.63 6.24
N VAL A 135 21.95 10.55 6.02
CA VAL A 135 23.36 10.21 5.83
C VAL A 135 23.86 9.71 7.18
N ARG A 136 24.39 8.48 7.18
CA ARG A 136 25.02 7.91 8.37
C ARG A 136 26.48 8.36 8.40
N PHE A 137 26.77 9.33 9.25
CA PHE A 137 28.13 9.80 9.53
C PHE A 137 28.24 9.98 11.04
N GLU A 138 29.32 9.51 11.64
CA GLU A 138 29.56 9.65 13.07
C GLU A 138 30.09 11.06 13.35
N CYS A 139 29.37 11.83 14.16
CA CYS A 139 29.86 13.13 14.60
C CYS A 139 31.04 12.94 15.59
N PRO A 140 32.24 13.50 15.32
CA PRO A 140 33.42 13.28 16.16
C PRO A 140 33.29 13.84 17.58
N ASP A 141 32.43 14.84 17.80
CA ASP A 141 32.25 15.48 19.12
C ASP A 141 31.20 14.79 20.01
N CYS A 142 30.16 14.20 19.41
CA CYS A 142 29.00 13.72 20.17
C CYS A 142 28.56 12.28 19.84
N GLY A 143 29.16 11.63 18.84
CA GLY A 143 28.86 10.25 18.46
C GLY A 143 27.49 10.02 17.84
N LEU A 144 26.71 11.07 17.54
CA LEU A 144 25.43 10.92 16.85
C LEU A 144 25.68 10.41 15.42
N MET A 145 24.95 9.39 15.00
CA MET A 145 25.19 8.63 13.75
C MET A 145 24.28 9.00 12.57
N ALA A 146 23.24 9.81 12.78
CA ALA A 146 22.26 10.13 11.74
C ALA A 146 21.94 11.62 11.74
N HIS A 147 22.21 12.27 10.61
CA HIS A 147 22.03 13.71 10.44
C HIS A 147 21.34 14.01 9.10
N ASP A 148 20.66 15.15 9.04
CA ASP A 148 19.86 15.56 7.87
C ASP A 148 20.53 16.69 7.06
N ALA A 149 21.68 17.22 7.49
CA ALA A 149 22.35 18.37 6.87
C ALA A 149 23.86 18.43 7.22
N VAL A 150 24.56 19.44 6.68
CA VAL A 150 25.96 19.84 7.01
C VAL A 150 26.13 20.23 8.50
N HIS A 151 25.08 20.15 9.32
CA HIS A 151 25.12 20.50 10.74
C HIS A 151 24.58 19.35 11.59
N CYS A 152 25.29 19.02 12.67
CA CYS A 152 24.85 18.04 13.65
C CYS A 152 23.72 18.63 14.52
N LYS A 153 22.58 17.95 14.61
CA LYS A 153 21.42 18.40 15.42
C LYS A 153 21.66 18.42 16.93
N HIS A 154 22.60 17.63 17.43
CA HIS A 154 22.81 17.50 18.87
C HIS A 154 23.83 18.50 19.40
N CYS A 155 24.97 18.68 18.72
CA CYS A 155 26.05 19.56 19.15
C CYS A 155 26.20 20.85 18.32
N GLY A 156 25.47 21.00 17.21
CA GLY A 156 25.55 22.19 16.34
C GLY A 156 26.79 22.26 15.45
N ARG A 157 27.71 21.29 15.53
CA ARG A 157 28.95 21.25 14.74
C ARG A 157 28.64 21.17 13.23
N VAL A 158 29.38 21.96 12.44
CA VAL A 158 29.42 21.81 10.98
C VAL A 158 30.21 20.56 10.64
N VAL A 159 29.54 19.58 10.00
CA VAL A 159 30.10 18.32 9.54
C VAL A 159 30.31 18.41 8.03
N HIS A 160 31.57 18.38 7.60
CA HIS A 160 31.94 18.36 6.20
C HIS A 160 31.74 16.96 5.62
N ILE A 161 30.54 16.71 5.09
CA ILE A 161 30.25 15.51 4.30
C ILE A 161 30.81 15.76 2.90
N ARG A 162 31.62 14.83 2.37
CA ARG A 162 32.05 14.89 0.96
C ARG A 162 30.85 14.62 0.07
N ASP A 163 30.37 15.64 -0.61
CA ASP A 163 29.39 15.59 -1.69
C ASP A 163 30.11 15.58 -3.04
N GLU A 164 29.48 15.01 -4.08
CA GLU A 164 30.07 14.91 -5.43
C GLU A 164 30.12 16.26 -6.18
N GLY A 165 29.83 17.38 -5.51
CA GLY A 165 29.86 18.72 -6.12
C GLY A 165 28.82 18.89 -7.23
N ALA A 166 27.55 18.60 -6.93
CA ALA A 166 26.47 19.03 -7.81
C ALA A 166 26.35 20.56 -7.74
N VAL A 167 26.94 21.22 -8.74
CA VAL A 167 26.88 22.67 -9.01
C VAL A 167 25.45 23.18 -9.16
#